data_AF-A0A926AYW0-F1
#
_entry.id   AF-A0A926AYW0-F1
#
_cell.length_a   1.000
_cell.length_b   1.000
_cell.length_c   1.000
_cell.angle_alpha   90.00
_cell.angle_beta   90.00
_cell.angle_gamma   90.00
#
_symmetry.space_group_name_H-M   'P 1'
#
loop_
_entity.id
_entity.type
_entity.pdbx_description
1 polymer ?
#
loop_
_entity_poly.entity_id
_entity_poly.type
_entity_poly.pdbx_seq_one_letter_code
_entity_poly.pdbx_strand_id
1 'polypeptide(L)' 'MSAVCSGTKPISQVDAALDATQEFLASCIDSLSSHIAVLDEDGVILAVNGAWRRFAD' A
#
# COMPACT_ATOMS: atom_id res chain seq x y z
N MET A 1 35.94 -1.41 -19.64
CA MET A 1 34.66 -2.07 -19.98
C MET A 1 33.68 -1.71 -18.87
N SER A 2 32.63 -0.97 -19.22
CA SER A 2 31.64 -0.24 -18.39
C SER A 2 31.14 -1.00 -17.15
N ALA A 3 31.04 -0.42 -15.95
CA ALA A 3 30.21 0.71 -15.50
C ALA A 3 28.69 0.44 -15.60
N VAL A 4 28.11 -0.15 -14.56
CA VAL A 4 26.73 0.07 -14.09
C VAL A 4 26.73 -0.06 -12.56
N CYS A 5 26.91 1.06 -11.85
CA CYS A 5 26.41 1.19 -10.49
C CYS A 5 25.02 1.79 -10.61
N SER A 6 23.97 0.96 -10.56
CA SER A 6 22.59 1.45 -10.50
C SER A 6 22.42 2.26 -9.22
N GLY A 7 21.99 3.51 -9.39
CA GLY A 7 21.91 4.50 -8.33
C GLY A 7 21.05 4.04 -7.15
N THR A 8 21.66 3.98 -5.97
CA THR A 8 20.96 3.96 -4.70
C THR A 8 20.36 5.35 -4.46
N LYS A 9 19.03 5.47 -4.56
CA LYS A 9 18.31 6.67 -4.12
C LYS A 9 18.61 6.91 -2.64
N PRO A 10 19.16 8.07 -2.23
CA PRO A 10 19.30 8.39 -0.82
C PRO A 10 17.89 8.58 -0.26
N ILE A 11 17.49 7.72 0.69
CA ILE A 11 16.23 7.84 1.43
C ILE A 11 16.34 9.11 2.27
N SER A 12 15.71 10.17 1.80
CA SER A 12 15.50 11.36 2.61
C SER A 12 14.51 10.97 3.70
N GLN A 13 14.76 11.35 4.95
CA GLN A 13 14.01 10.91 6.13
C GLN A 13 12.48 11.15 6.04
N VAL A 14 12.05 11.99 5.10
CA VAL A 14 10.65 12.28 4.77
C VAL A 14 9.99 11.10 4.05
N ASP A 15 10.66 10.45 3.10
CA ASP A 15 10.10 9.33 2.33
C ASP A 15 9.84 8.12 3.25
N ALA A 16 10.79 7.83 4.15
CA ALA A 16 10.64 6.73 5.11
C ALA A 16 9.49 6.95 6.10
N ALA A 17 9.26 8.19 6.54
CA ALA A 17 8.15 8.51 7.43
C ALA A 17 6.79 8.40 6.73
N LEU A 18 6.73 8.73 5.44
CA LEU A 18 5.55 8.60 4.62
C LEU A 18 5.20 7.13 4.38
N ASP A 19 6.19 6.30 4.06
CA ASP A 19 6.02 4.86 3.87
C ASP A 19 5.55 4.18 5.16
N ALA A 20 6.20 4.46 6.28
CA ALA A 20 5.80 3.91 7.59
C ALA A 20 4.36 4.31 7.98
N THR A 21 3.95 5.54 7.64
CA THR A 21 2.58 6.00 7.88
C THR A 21 1.58 5.25 6.99
N GLN A 22 1.90 5.05 5.70
CA GLN A 22 1.05 4.28 4.79
C GLN A 22 0.90 2.83 5.21
N GLU A 23 2.00 2.17 5.58
CA GLU A 23 1.99 0.79 6.06
C GLU A 23 1.17 0.62 7.33
N PHE A 24 1.29 1.56 8.28
CA PHE A 24 0.50 1.54 9.50
C PHE A 24 -1.00 1.67 9.20
N LEU A 25 -1.39 2.64 8.35
CA LEU A 25 -2.79 2.84 7.96
C LEU A 25 -3.36 1.62 7.22
N ALA A 26 -2.59 1.04 6.30
CA ALA A 26 -2.97 -0.17 5.59
C ALA A 26 -3.18 -1.35 6.56
N SER A 27 -2.26 -1.55 7.50
CA SER A 27 -2.35 -2.60 8.53
C SER A 27 -3.56 -2.41 9.45
N CYS A 28 -3.87 -1.17 9.84
CA CYS A 28 -5.09 -0.88 10.60
C CYS A 28 -6.34 -1.27 9.82
N ILE A 29 -6.48 -0.84 8.56
CA ILE A 29 -7.64 -1.15 7.72
C ILE A 29 -7.74 -2.66 7.42
N ASP A 30 -6.62 -3.35 7.25
CA ASP A 30 -6.56 -4.80 7.05
C ASP A 30 -6.88 -5.63 8.30
N SER A 31 -6.76 -5.02 9.48
CA SER A 31 -7.15 -5.62 10.77
C SER A 31 -8.66 -5.55 11.04
N LEU A 32 -9.37 -4.62 10.39
CA LEU A 32 -10.82 -4.56 10.49
C LEU A 32 -11.44 -5.78 9.80
N SER A 33 -12.31 -6.49 10.51
CA SER A 33 -13.11 -7.59 9.96
C SER A 33 -14.21 -7.11 8.99
N SER A 34 -14.47 -5.80 8.93
CA SER A 34 -15.38 -5.20 7.97
C SER A 34 -14.82 -5.29 6.55
N HIS A 35 -15.71 -5.62 5.61
CA HIS A 35 -15.42 -5.69 4.19
C HIS A 35 -15.38 -4.27 3.60
N ILE A 36 -14.19 -3.64 3.58
CA ILE A 36 -14.01 -2.27 3.06
C ILE A 36 -13.48 -2.31 1.61
N ALA A 37 -14.22 -1.71 0.68
CA ALA A 37 -13.81 -1.49 -0.70
C ALA A 37 -13.91 0.00 -1.05
N VAL A 38 -12.87 0.53 -1.67
CA VAL A 38 -12.86 1.88 -2.27
C VAL A 38 -13.28 1.73 -3.72
N LEU A 39 -14.31 2.46 -4.12
CA LEU A 39 -14.85 2.44 -5.48
C LEU A 39 -14.65 3.81 -6.15
N ASP A 40 -14.47 3.78 -7.46
CA ASP A 40 -14.54 4.98 -8.30
C ASP A 40 -16.00 5.36 -8.62
N GLU A 41 -16.21 6.49 -9.29
CA GLU A 41 -17.52 6.99 -9.73
C GLU A 41 -18.28 5.99 -10.63
N ASP A 42 -17.55 5.20 -11.42
CA ASP A 42 -18.10 4.14 -12.26
C ASP A 42 -18.39 2.83 -11.51
N GLY A 43 -18.17 2.79 -10.19
CA GLY A 43 -18.34 1.58 -9.36
C GLY A 43 -17.21 0.56 -9.53
N VAL A 44 -16.06 0.98 -10.07
CA VAL A 44 -14.86 0.13 -10.19
C VAL A 44 -14.15 0.06 -8.84
N ILE A 45 -13.84 -1.15 -8.37
CA ILE A 45 -13.09 -1.35 -7.13
C ILE A 45 -11.63 -0.91 -7.34
N LEU A 46 -11.22 0.18 -6.69
CA LEU A 46 -9.87 0.72 -6.71
C LEU A 46 -8.97 0.06 -5.65
N ALA A 47 -9.53 -0.27 -4.49
CA ALA A 47 -8.81 -0.93 -3.40
C ALA A 47 -9.74 -1.73 -2.50
N VAL A 48 -9.23 -2.80 -1.89
CA VAL A 48 -9.94 -3.62 -0.91
C VAL A 48 -9.04 -3.92 0.29
N ASN A 49 -9.63 -4.01 1.48
CA ASN A 49 -8.89 -4.40 2.68
C ASN A 49 -8.59 -5.91 2.75
N GLY A 50 -7.70 -6.28 3.65
CA GLY A 50 -7.28 -7.67 3.88
C GLY A 50 -8.42 -8.62 4.22
N ALA A 51 -9.51 -8.14 4.83
CA ALA A 51 -10.70 -8.95 5.08
C ALA A 51 -11.37 -9.41 3.77
N TRP A 52 -11.54 -8.52 2.79
CA TRP A 52 -12.03 -8.89 1.45
C TRP A 52 -11.11 -9.88 0.74
N ARG A 53 -9.78 -9.70 0.85
CA ARG A 53 -8.82 -10.62 0.23
C ARG A 53 -8.94 -12.03 0.82
N ARG A 54 -9.06 -12.12 2.15
CA ARG A 54 -9.25 -13.40 2.87
C ARG A 54 -10.61 -14.05 2.61
N PHE A 55 -11.64 -13.25 2.27
CA PHE A 55 -12.95 -13.77 1.90
C PHE A 55 -12.99 -14.33 0.48
N ALA A 56 -12.08 -13.89 -0.40
CA ALA A 56 -12.00 -14.33 -1.80
C ALA A 56 -11.12 -15.57 -2.02
N ASP A 57 -10.36 -16.00 -1.01
CA ASP A 57 -9.69 -17.32 -0.93
C ASP A 57 -10.68 -18.41 -0.52
#